data_AF-A0A8J6SAC4-F1
#
_entry.id   AF-A0A8J6SAC4-F1
#
_cell.length_a   1.000
_cell.length_b   1.000
_cell.length_c   1.000
_cell.angle_alpha   90.00
_cell.angle_beta   90.00
_cell.angle_gamma   90.00
#
_symmetry.space_group_name_H-M   'P 1'
#
loop_
_entity.id
_entity.type
_entity.pdbx_description
1 polymer ?
#
loop_
_entity_poly.entity_id
_entity_poly.type
_entity_poly.pdbx_seq_one_letter_code
_entity_poly.pdbx_strand_id
1 'polypeptide(L)' 'MERHRHLILWRDNVADDVKIELYAGSKLAKGIASKTASDDVFEWTPETTILPQSVIRVTSLKYQNVFGSLLLK' A
#
# COMPACT_ATOMS: atom_id res chain seq x y z
N MET A 1 -15.71 15.43 5.53
CA MET A 1 -14.68 14.71 4.76
C MET A 1 -15.02 13.24 4.84
N GLU A 2 -15.43 12.62 3.73
CA GLU A 2 -15.89 11.22 3.74
C GLU A 2 -14.69 10.28 3.85
N ARG A 3 -14.78 9.39 4.83
CA ARG A 3 -13.80 8.35 5.08
C ARG A 3 -14.19 7.14 4.24
N HIS A 4 -13.62 7.03 3.05
CA HIS A 4 -13.87 5.90 2.17
C HIS A 4 -12.93 4.75 2.52
N ARG A 5 -13.48 3.54 2.54
CA ARG A 5 -12.68 2.32 2.62
C ARG A 5 -12.07 2.06 1.24
N HIS A 6 -10.79 1.76 1.21
CA HIS A 6 -10.08 1.37 0.00
C HIS A 6 -9.65 -0.09 0.08
N LEU A 7 -9.84 -0.82 -1.03
CA LEU A 7 -9.25 -2.14 -1.22
C LEU A 7 -7.95 -1.95 -1.99
N ILE A 8 -6.85 -2.34 -1.36
CA ILE A 8 -5.54 -2.41 -2.00
C ILE A 8 -5.41 -3.82 -2.55
N LEU A 9 -5.35 -3.94 -3.87
CA LEU A 9 -5.23 -5.23 -4.55
C LEU A 9 -3.87 -5.31 -5.22
N TRP A 10 -3.17 -6.43 -5.05
CA TRP A 10 -1.95 -6.72 -5.77
C TRP A 10 -1.91 -8.20 -6.16
N ARG A 11 -1.02 -8.52 -7.09
CA ARG A 11 -0.70 -9.89 -7.46
C ARG A 11 0.79 -10.05 -7.35
N ASP A 12 1.23 -11.06 -6.65
CA ASP A 12 2.62 -11.50 -6.67
C ASP A 12 2.72 -13.01 -6.72
N ASN A 13 3.94 -13.51 -6.78
CA ASN A 13 4.26 -14.93 -6.78
C ASN A 13 5.15 -15.30 -5.59
N VAL A 14 5.10 -14.53 -4.50
CA VAL A 14 5.94 -14.74 -3.33
C VAL A 14 5.13 -15.22 -2.14
N ALA A 15 5.59 -16.32 -1.53
CA ALA A 15 5.08 -16.78 -0.24
C ALA A 15 5.87 -16.08 0.89
N ASP A 16 5.67 -14.78 1.05
CA ASP A 16 6.32 -13.95 2.06
C ASP A 16 5.38 -12.83 2.56
N ASP A 17 5.76 -12.19 3.67
CA ASP A 17 5.08 -11.01 4.16
C ASP A 17 5.48 -9.77 3.37
N VAL A 18 4.54 -8.85 3.21
CA VAL A 18 4.74 -7.55 2.54
C VAL A 18 4.58 -6.40 3.54
N LYS A 19 5.19 -5.26 3.21
CA LYS A 19 4.83 -3.96 3.77
C LYS A 19 4.05 -3.14 2.75
N ILE A 20 3.15 -2.31 3.25
CA ILE A 20 2.30 -1.42 2.46
C ILE A 20 2.56 0.01 2.90
N GLU A 21 2.95 0.86 1.96
CA GLU A 21 3.39 2.23 2.22
C GLU A 21 2.71 3.22 1.27
N LEU A 22 2.33 4.39 1.79
CA LEU A 22 1.81 5.50 1.01
C LEU A 22 2.92 6.50 0.74
N TYR A 23 3.10 6.87 -0.52
CA TYR A 23 4.09 7.86 -0.98
C TYR A 23 3.41 9.09 -1.56
N ALA A 24 3.92 10.28 -1.24
CA ALA A 24 3.59 11.53 -1.92
C ALA A 24 4.79 11.95 -2.77
N GLY A 25 4.71 11.71 -4.08
CA GLY A 25 5.87 11.77 -4.96
C GLY A 25 6.92 10.72 -4.58
N SER A 26 8.14 11.15 -4.24
CA SER A 26 9.24 10.26 -3.80
C SER A 26 9.34 10.07 -2.29
N LYS A 27 8.59 10.84 -1.50
CA LYS A 27 8.67 10.83 -0.03
C LYS A 27 7.67 9.84 0.56
N LEU A 28 8.11 9.03 1.53
CA LEU A 28 7.23 8.22 2.34
C LEU A 28 6.31 9.12 3.18
N ALA A 29 5.00 9.01 2.97
CA ALA A 29 4.00 9.78 3.69
C ALA A 29 3.48 9.01 4.91
N LYS A 30 3.16 7.72 4.77
CA LYS A 30 2.64 6.88 5.87
C LYS A 30 2.95 5.40 5.63
N GLY A 31 3.29 4.68 6.71
CA GLY A 31 3.22 3.22 6.72
C GLY A 31 1.78 2.77 6.96
N ILE A 32 1.19 2.05 6.02
CA ILE A 32 -0.18 1.50 6.14
C ILE A 32 -0.12 0.18 6.90
N ALA A 33 0.81 -0.69 6.53
CA ALA A 33 1.12 -1.93 7.22
C ALA A 33 2.64 -2.15 7.19
N SER A 34 3.27 -2.33 8.35
CA SER A 34 4.70 -2.67 8.43
C SER A 34 4.98 -4.13 8.09
N LYS A 35 3.95 -5.00 8.25
CA LYS A 35 3.99 -6.43 7.96
C LYS A 35 2.57 -6.97 7.81
N THR A 36 2.26 -7.60 6.69
CA THR A 36 1.02 -8.36 6.46
C THR A 36 1.33 -9.53 5.54
N ALA A 37 0.54 -10.60 5.62
CA ALA A 37 0.65 -11.69 4.66
C ALA A 37 0.44 -11.16 3.24
N SER A 38 1.11 -11.77 2.25
CA SER A 38 0.83 -11.48 0.86
C SER A 38 -0.35 -12.34 0.36
N ASP A 39 -1.56 -11.91 0.68
CA ASP A 39 -2.82 -12.61 0.39
C ASP A 39 -3.70 -11.87 -0.63
N ASP A 40 -3.06 -11.19 -1.59
CA ASP A 40 -3.62 -10.42 -2.71
C ASP A 40 -4.42 -9.15 -2.37
N VAL A 41 -4.89 -8.99 -1.13
CA VAL A 41 -5.82 -7.92 -0.75
C VAL A 41 -5.54 -7.36 0.65
N PHE A 42 -5.66 -6.03 0.78
CA PHE A 42 -5.62 -5.35 2.08
C PHE A 42 -6.68 -4.26 2.16
N GLU A 43 -7.53 -4.33 3.18
CA GLU A 43 -8.50 -3.28 3.49
C GLU A 43 -7.84 -2.14 4.26
N TRP A 44 -7.89 -0.93 3.70
CA TRP A 44 -7.36 0.26 4.34
C TRP A 44 -8.40 1.37 4.42
N THR A 45 -8.52 1.97 5.61
CA THR A 45 -9.34 3.16 5.84
C THR A 45 -8.43 4.30 6.27
N PRO A 46 -8.26 5.36 5.46
CA PRO A 46 -7.43 6.51 5.80
C PRO A 46 -8.02 7.27 6.99
N GLU A 47 -7.19 7.62 7.97
CA GLU A 47 -7.60 8.45 9.11
C GLU A 47 -7.60 9.94 8.76
N THR A 48 -6.87 10.32 7.71
CA THR A 48 -6.68 11.68 7.23
C THR A 48 -6.86 11.74 5.72
N THR A 49 -7.06 12.95 5.19
CA THR A 49 -7.12 13.20 3.76
C THR A 49 -5.83 12.74 3.06
N ILE A 50 -5.98 11.99 1.97
CA ILE A 50 -4.89 11.58 1.10
C ILE A 50 -4.56 12.73 0.16
N LEU A 51 -3.28 13.05 0.01
CA LEU A 51 -2.86 14.08 -0.94
C LEU A 51 -3.07 13.58 -2.38
N PRO A 52 -3.51 14.44 -3.31
CA PRO A 52 -3.60 14.09 -4.72
C PRO A 52 -2.28 13.50 -5.23
N GLN A 53 -2.36 12.55 -6.17
CA GLN A 53 -1.21 11.87 -6.77
C GLN A 53 -0.37 11.02 -5.80
N SER A 54 -0.91 10.70 -4.61
CA SER A 54 -0.27 9.73 -3.73
C SER A 54 -0.32 8.32 -4.33
N VAL A 55 0.74 7.54 -4.09
CA VAL A 55 0.89 6.18 -4.61
C VAL A 55 1.06 5.21 -3.46
N ILE A 56 0.30 4.11 -3.48
CA ILE A 56 0.51 2.98 -2.58
C ILE A 56 1.59 2.07 -3.18
N ARG A 57 2.55 1.64 -2.38
CA ARG A 57 3.54 0.62 -2.74
C ARG A 57 3.40 -0.60 -1.84
N VAL A 58 3.37 -1.77 -2.46
CA VAL A 58 3.41 -3.07 -1.77
C VAL A 58 4.78 -3.69 -2.02
N THR A 59 5.53 -4.00 -0.96
CA THR A 59 6.93 -4.44 -1.04
C THR A 59 7.15 -5.73 -0.24
N SER A 60 7.73 -6.77 -0.85
CA SER A 60 8.17 -7.96 -0.10
C SER A 60 9.18 -7.59 0.98
N LEU A 61 9.02 -8.12 2.19
CA LEU A 61 10.00 -7.95 3.25
C LEU A 61 11.28 -8.76 3.01
N LYS A 62 11.19 -9.93 2.38
CA LYS A 62 12.31 -10.83 2.08
C LYS A 62 13.08 -10.42 0.83
N TYR A 63 12.40 -10.09 -0.25
CA TYR A 63 13.03 -9.82 -1.56
C TYR A 63 13.21 -8.33 -1.85
N GLN A 64 12.55 -7.45 -1.09
CA GLN A 64 12.56 -5.98 -1.30
C GLN A 64 12.06 -5.52 -2.68
N ASN A 65 11.40 -6.41 -3.44
CA ASN A 65 10.76 -6.09 -4.71
C ASN A 65 9.41 -5.39 -4.46
N VAL A 66 9.09 -4.41 -5.31
CA VAL A 66 7.78 -3.72 -5.32
C VAL A 66 6.86 -4.46 -6.29
N PHE A 67 5.74 -4.99 -5.82
CA PHE A 67 4.81 -5.80 -6.63
C PHE A 67 3.63 -5.00 -7.20
N GLY A 68 3.37 -3.82 -6.68
CA GLY A 68 2.25 -3.01 -7.15
C GLY A 68 2.39 -1.54 -6.80
N SER A 69 1.90 -0.69 -7.70
CA SER A 69 1.64 0.72 -7.46
C SER A 69 0.18 1.03 -7.78
N LEU A 70 -0.58 1.53 -6.79
CA LEU A 70 -1.94 2.03 -7.00
C LEU A 70 -1.93 3.56 -6.93
N LEU A 71 -2.33 4.21 -8.02
CA LEU A 71 -2.57 5.65 -8.05
C LEU A 71 -3.98 5.93 -7.56
N LEU A 72 -4.09 6.68 -6.46
CA LEU A 72 -5.38 7.15 -5.97
C LEU A 72 -5.72 8.46 -6.70
N LYS A 73 -6.85 8.47 -7.41
CA LYS A 73 -7.39 9.66 -8.11
C LYS A 73 -8.43 10.37 -7.25
#